data_AF-A0A7S2P667-F1
#
_entry.id   AF-A0A7S2P667-F1
#
_cell.length_a   1.000
_cell.length_b   1.000
_cell.length_c   1.000
_cell.angle_alpha   90.00
_cell.angle_beta   90.00
_cell.angle_gamma   90.00
#
_symmetry.space_group_name_H-M   'P 1'
#
loop_
_entity.id
_entity.type
_entity.pdbx_description
1 polymer ?
#
loop_
_entity_poly.entity_id
_entity_poly.type
_entity_poly.pdbx_seq_one_letter_code
_entity_poly.pdbx_strand_id
1 'polypeptide(L)'
;SFRDALACHLYMIFSAQSALESEVKHADKVSSRGRSSKSKNNDTRLEETVSAEAREGCAAAMLVAATTMGQCKSRLWKRAVPDEDIVALPCRVAYQMLENSNGVFARKASSGDAALQMIAATVDSTPCLMNTIIAALVDLLHSCEHMAPLVAELCCLVGEEPNNCLAHELLREIGRMDTQAYSISGNDTNGKASGIKNVAPFISELAAVRPRIVLANISIILPHLDSEPYNLRSSIIHAIGHIIVENVKEEKEKSKSETSLN
;
A
#
# COMPACT_ATOMS: atom_id res chain seq x y z
N SER A 1 -17.91 10.68 26.34
CA SER A 1 -17.25 9.42 26.78
C SER A 1 -15.79 9.43 26.33
N PHE A 2 -14.89 8.61 26.91
CA PHE A 2 -13.51 8.47 26.42
C PHE A 2 -13.46 8.09 24.94
N ARG A 3 -14.40 7.25 24.48
CA ARG A 3 -14.51 6.83 23.07
C ARG A 3 -14.82 8.00 22.14
N ASP A 4 -15.79 8.84 22.52
CA ASP A 4 -16.14 10.02 21.72
C ASP A 4 -14.99 11.03 21.68
N ALA A 5 -14.25 11.17 22.79
CA ALA A 5 -13.05 11.99 22.82
C ALA A 5 -11.97 11.44 21.86
N LEU A 6 -11.69 10.14 21.90
CA LEU A 6 -10.77 9.50 20.96
C LEU A 6 -11.21 9.71 19.51
N ALA A 7 -12.48 9.47 19.21
CA ALA A 7 -13.06 9.68 17.88
C ALA A 7 -12.82 11.12 17.40
N CYS A 8 -13.17 12.12 18.23
CA CYS A 8 -12.94 13.53 17.92
C CYS A 8 -11.46 13.82 17.65
N HIS A 9 -10.53 13.28 18.44
CA HIS A 9 -9.10 13.48 18.20
C HIS A 9 -8.65 12.86 16.87
N LEU A 10 -9.11 11.65 16.53
CA LEU A 10 -8.76 11.00 15.26
C LEU A 10 -9.33 11.76 14.07
N TYR A 11 -10.56 12.27 14.16
CA TYR A 11 -11.14 13.13 13.13
C TYR A 11 -10.40 14.47 12.99
N MET A 12 -9.94 15.07 14.09
CA MET A 12 -9.13 16.28 14.03
C MET A 12 -7.79 16.02 13.34
N ILE A 13 -7.09 14.92 13.67
CA ILE A 13 -5.83 14.55 13.01
C ILE A 13 -6.07 14.25 11.52
N PHE A 14 -7.12 13.51 11.19
CA PHE A 14 -7.51 13.24 9.79
C PHE A 14 -7.78 14.55 9.01
N SER A 15 -8.49 15.49 9.62
CA SER A 15 -8.80 16.79 9.01
C SER A 15 -7.53 17.64 8.83
N ALA A 16 -6.64 17.65 9.83
CA ALA A 16 -5.37 18.35 9.76
C ALA A 16 -4.47 17.76 8.66
N GLN A 17 -4.36 16.44 8.57
CA GLN A 17 -3.60 15.79 7.51
C GLN A 17 -4.19 16.11 6.13
N SER A 18 -5.52 16.02 5.98
CA SER A 18 -6.20 16.34 4.72
C SER A 18 -5.94 17.79 4.29
N ALA A 19 -5.91 18.74 5.24
CA ALA A 19 -5.57 20.12 4.97
C ALA A 19 -4.11 20.27 4.51
N LEU A 20 -3.15 19.64 5.21
CA LEU A 20 -1.73 19.66 4.84
C LEU A 20 -1.50 19.07 3.44
N GLU A 21 -2.12 17.93 3.12
CA GLU A 21 -2.01 17.33 1.78
C GLU A 21 -2.65 18.22 0.69
N SER A 22 -3.72 18.95 1.04
CA SER A 22 -4.34 19.89 0.12
C SER A 22 -3.40 21.07 -0.20
N GLU A 23 -2.71 21.63 0.79
CA GLU A 23 -1.76 22.72 0.61
C GLU A 23 -0.60 22.32 -0.31
N VAL A 24 -0.05 21.11 -0.12
CA VAL A 24 1.00 20.56 -0.99
C VAL A 24 0.51 20.39 -2.43
N LYS A 25 -0.68 19.81 -2.62
CA LYS A 25 -1.30 19.66 -3.95
C LYS A 25 -1.54 21.01 -4.64
N HIS A 26 -1.85 22.07 -3.89
CA HIS A 26 -1.99 23.42 -4.43
C HIS A 26 -0.63 24.04 -4.80
N ALA A 27 0.39 23.88 -3.94
CA ALA A 27 1.74 24.38 -4.20
C ALA A 27 2.35 23.77 -5.48
N ASP A 28 2.20 22.45 -5.70
CA ASP A 28 2.70 21.75 -6.89
C ASP A 28 1.99 22.18 -8.20
N LYS A 29 0.70 22.50 -8.13
CA LYS A 29 -0.06 23.04 -9.28
C LYS A 29 0.36 24.47 -9.64
N VAL A 30 0.75 25.28 -8.65
CA VAL A 30 1.23 26.65 -8.88
C VAL A 30 2.66 26.63 -9.44
N SER A 31 3.54 25.77 -8.91
CA SER A 31 4.93 25.66 -9.36
C SER A 31 5.06 25.12 -10.78
N SER A 32 4.22 24.16 -11.17
CA SER A 32 4.19 23.59 -12.54
C SER A 32 3.69 24.57 -13.62
N ARG A 33 2.93 25.61 -13.24
CA ARG A 33 2.43 26.66 -14.15
C ARG A 33 3.37 27.85 -14.31
N GLY A 34 4.39 27.99 -13.47
CA GLY A 34 5.33 29.12 -13.46
C GLY A 34 6.77 28.69 -13.66
N ARG A 35 7.16 28.30 -14.88
CA ARG A 35 8.59 28.12 -15.24
C ARG A 35 9.25 29.48 -15.50
N SER A 36 9.60 30.19 -14.44
CA SER A 36 10.64 31.23 -14.47
C SER A 36 11.41 31.20 -13.15
N SER A 37 12.74 31.02 -13.25
CA SER A 37 13.63 30.82 -12.12
C SER A 37 13.64 32.07 -11.22
N LYS A 38 13.35 31.88 -9.93
CA LYS A 38 13.74 32.84 -8.89
C LYS A 38 14.05 32.14 -7.59
N SER A 39 15.19 32.54 -7.02
CA SER A 39 15.78 32.08 -5.76
C SER A 39 14.75 31.80 -4.67
N LYS A 40 14.69 30.56 -4.17
CA LYS A 40 13.87 30.19 -2.99
C LYS A 40 14.33 31.04 -1.80
N ASN A 41 13.39 31.75 -1.18
CA ASN A 41 13.62 32.62 -0.04
C ASN A 41 13.74 31.77 1.25
N ASN A 42 14.46 32.25 2.27
CA ASN A 42 14.70 31.48 3.49
C ASN A 42 13.40 31.19 4.28
N ASP A 43 12.39 32.06 4.17
CA ASP A 43 11.06 31.94 4.80
C ASP A 43 10.26 30.76 4.23
N THR A 44 10.22 30.61 2.90
CA THR A 44 9.52 29.48 2.24
C THR A 44 10.12 28.13 2.59
N ARG A 45 11.42 28.08 2.91
CA ARG A 45 12.09 26.85 3.34
C ARG A 45 11.71 26.49 4.78
N LEU A 46 11.51 27.48 5.65
CA LEU A 46 11.06 27.27 7.03
C LEU A 46 9.60 26.78 7.07
N GLU A 47 8.72 27.35 6.25
CA GLU A 47 7.32 26.88 6.12
C GLU A 47 7.24 25.44 5.58
N GLU A 48 8.04 25.11 4.56
CA GLU A 48 8.16 23.73 4.04
C GLU A 48 8.65 22.74 5.12
N THR A 49 9.59 23.14 6.00
CA THR A 49 10.06 22.29 7.10
C THR A 49 9.03 22.10 8.21
N VAL A 50 8.32 23.16 8.61
CA VAL A 50 7.28 23.08 9.66
C VAL A 50 6.10 22.23 9.19
N SER A 51 5.69 22.36 7.93
CA SER A 51 4.66 21.52 7.32
C SER A 51 5.08 20.04 7.27
N ALA A 52 6.37 19.76 7.02
CA ALA A 52 6.89 18.40 7.04
C ALA A 52 6.87 17.76 8.43
N GLU A 53 7.30 18.48 9.46
CA GLU A 53 7.26 18.02 10.86
C GLU A 53 5.82 17.78 11.33
N ALA A 54 4.88 18.65 10.95
CA ALA A 54 3.46 18.48 11.27
C ALA A 54 2.86 17.22 10.63
N ARG A 55 3.22 16.91 9.37
CA ARG A 55 2.80 15.68 8.67
C ARG A 55 3.36 14.43 9.35
N GLU A 56 4.63 14.45 9.74
CA GLU A 56 5.25 13.34 10.47
C GLU A 56 4.58 13.12 11.83
N GLY A 57 4.31 14.21 12.58
CA GLY A 57 3.59 14.14 13.86
C GLY A 57 2.18 13.57 13.73
N CYS A 58 1.42 13.98 12.69
CA CYS A 58 0.10 13.45 12.41
C CYS A 58 0.13 11.96 12.06
N ALA A 59 1.08 11.54 11.20
CA ALA A 59 1.26 10.15 10.81
C ALA A 59 1.65 9.27 12.01
N ALA A 60 2.58 9.74 12.85
CA ALA A 60 2.99 9.03 14.06
C ALA A 60 1.84 8.88 15.07
N ALA A 61 1.08 9.95 15.31
CA ALA A 61 -0.09 9.91 16.19
C ALA A 61 -1.16 8.94 15.69
N MET A 62 -1.40 8.91 14.38
CA MET A 62 -2.37 8.02 13.76
C MET A 62 -1.92 6.55 13.78
N LEU A 63 -0.62 6.29 13.64
CA LEU A 63 -0.04 4.96 13.82
C LEU A 63 -0.17 4.44 15.26
N VAL A 64 0.12 5.28 16.24
CA VAL A 64 -0.09 4.95 17.66
C VAL A 64 -1.56 4.64 17.91
N ALA A 65 -2.47 5.42 17.32
CA ALA A 65 -3.91 5.16 17.41
C ALA A 65 -4.31 3.82 16.80
N ALA A 66 -3.88 3.50 15.56
CA ALA A 66 -4.16 2.24 14.89
C ALA A 66 -3.72 1.04 15.75
N THR A 67 -2.47 1.07 16.23
CA THR A 67 -1.91 0.02 17.08
C THR A 67 -2.66 -0.11 18.41
N THR A 68 -2.98 1.01 19.06
CA THR A 68 -3.70 1.03 20.35
C THR A 68 -5.13 0.51 20.20
N MET A 69 -5.83 0.87 19.12
CA MET A 69 -7.19 0.39 18.82
C MET A 69 -7.21 -1.14 18.63
N GLY A 70 -6.15 -1.71 18.04
CA GLY A 70 -5.99 -3.15 17.92
C GLY A 70 -5.68 -3.85 19.24
N GLN A 71 -4.69 -3.35 19.99
CA GLN A 71 -4.26 -3.97 21.26
C GLN A 71 -5.33 -3.88 22.36
N CYS A 72 -6.09 -2.77 22.42
CA CYS A 72 -7.07 -2.51 23.47
C CYS A 72 -8.52 -2.76 23.02
N LYS A 73 -8.76 -3.62 22.02
CA LYS A 73 -10.07 -3.84 21.39
C LYS A 73 -11.20 -4.11 22.40
N SER A 74 -10.96 -4.96 23.40
CA SER A 74 -11.96 -5.35 24.40
C SER A 74 -12.33 -4.23 25.38
N ARG A 75 -11.42 -3.28 25.63
CA ARG A 75 -11.61 -2.15 26.54
C ARG A 75 -12.19 -0.95 25.82
N LEU A 76 -11.82 -0.77 24.56
CA LEU A 76 -12.21 0.39 23.78
C LEU A 76 -13.61 0.24 23.19
N TRP A 77 -13.97 -0.95 22.71
CA TRP A 77 -15.20 -1.15 21.95
C TRP A 77 -16.27 -1.85 22.78
N LYS A 78 -17.51 -1.32 22.75
CA LYS A 78 -18.66 -1.99 23.41
C LYS A 78 -18.83 -3.36 22.77
N ARG A 79 -18.80 -4.42 23.58
CA ARG A 79 -18.86 -5.82 23.14
C ARG A 79 -17.73 -6.20 22.15
N ALA A 80 -16.60 -5.51 22.19
CA ALA A 80 -15.47 -5.69 21.27
C ALA A 80 -15.79 -5.46 19.78
N VAL A 81 -16.90 -4.77 19.45
CA VAL A 81 -17.30 -4.44 18.08
C VAL A 81 -16.74 -3.05 17.72
N PRO A 82 -15.73 -2.97 16.84
CA PRO A 82 -15.17 -1.70 16.41
C PRO A 82 -16.19 -0.82 15.72
N ASP A 83 -16.04 0.49 15.89
CA ASP A 83 -16.74 1.47 15.08
C ASP A 83 -15.96 1.64 13.78
N GLU A 84 -16.48 1.09 12.68
CA GLU A 84 -15.80 1.00 11.39
C GLU A 84 -15.38 2.36 10.86
N ASP A 85 -16.20 3.40 11.08
CA ASP A 85 -15.89 4.76 10.64
C ASP A 85 -14.67 5.34 11.33
N ILE A 86 -14.42 4.95 12.59
CA ILE A 86 -13.28 5.41 13.39
C ILE A 86 -12.04 4.56 13.07
N VAL A 87 -12.17 3.23 13.07
CA VAL A 87 -11.02 2.34 12.84
C VAL A 87 -10.52 2.35 11.39
N ALA A 88 -11.32 2.85 10.44
CA ALA A 88 -10.87 3.09 9.07
C ALA A 88 -10.06 4.40 8.90
N LEU A 89 -10.10 5.35 9.84
CA LEU A 89 -9.41 6.64 9.71
C LEU A 89 -7.89 6.51 9.47
N PRO A 90 -7.15 5.63 10.18
CA PRO A 90 -5.73 5.43 9.90
C PRO A 90 -5.44 5.00 8.46
N CYS A 91 -6.24 4.08 7.91
CA CYS A 91 -6.12 3.68 6.52
C CYS A 91 -6.42 4.84 5.56
N ARG A 92 -7.45 5.63 5.83
CA ARG A 92 -7.79 6.80 4.98
C ARG A 92 -6.67 7.84 4.94
N VAL A 93 -6.03 8.10 6.09
CA VAL A 93 -4.84 8.94 6.17
C VAL A 93 -3.69 8.32 5.38
N ALA A 94 -3.42 7.03 5.57
CA ALA A 94 -2.36 6.33 4.86
C ALA A 94 -2.54 6.39 3.34
N TYR A 95 -3.75 6.19 2.82
CA TYR A 95 -4.03 6.29 1.39
C TYR A 95 -3.72 7.68 0.83
N GLN A 96 -4.16 8.75 1.51
CA GLN A 96 -3.86 10.13 1.10
C GLN A 96 -2.36 10.40 1.03
N MET A 97 -1.59 9.86 1.98
CA MET A 97 -0.13 9.98 2.01
C MET A 97 0.53 9.21 0.85
N LEU A 98 0.02 8.03 0.51
CA LEU A 98 0.58 7.15 -0.53
C LEU A 98 0.23 7.60 -1.96
N GLU A 99 -0.87 8.31 -2.17
CA GLU A 99 -1.27 8.85 -3.48
C GLU A 99 -0.25 9.84 -4.06
N ASN A 100 0.43 10.61 -3.21
CA ASN A 100 1.35 11.65 -3.65
C ASN A 100 2.73 11.03 -3.92
N SER A 101 3.11 10.93 -5.20
CA SER A 101 4.43 10.40 -5.63
C SER A 101 5.60 11.20 -5.05
N ASN A 102 5.44 12.51 -4.82
CA ASN A 102 6.40 13.34 -4.07
C ASN A 102 6.53 12.92 -2.59
N GLY A 103 5.46 12.37 -1.99
CA GLY A 103 5.46 11.73 -0.67
C GLY A 103 6.20 10.39 -0.67
N VAL A 104 6.22 9.68 -1.81
CA VAL A 104 6.98 8.43 -2.00
C VAL A 104 8.45 8.71 -2.36
N PHE A 105 8.77 9.81 -3.05
CA PHE A 105 10.15 10.31 -3.19
C PHE A 105 10.74 10.80 -1.86
N ALA A 106 9.91 11.10 -0.86
CA ALA A 106 10.32 11.34 0.51
C ALA A 106 10.56 10.04 1.31
N ARG A 107 11.14 8.99 0.70
CA ARG A 107 11.84 7.91 1.45
C ARG A 107 12.94 8.42 2.41
N LYS A 108 13.23 9.74 2.40
CA LYS A 108 14.05 10.42 3.41
C LYS A 108 13.27 10.90 4.66
N ALA A 109 11.97 10.62 4.78
CA ALA A 109 11.21 10.89 5.99
C ALA A 109 10.30 9.70 6.32
N SER A 110 10.39 9.22 7.56
CA SER A 110 9.57 8.25 8.32
C SER A 110 8.07 8.11 7.98
N SER A 111 7.50 9.05 7.22
CA SER A 111 6.07 9.13 6.86
C SER A 111 5.55 7.99 5.97
N GLY A 112 6.34 7.48 5.01
CA GLY A 112 5.92 6.38 4.13
C GLY A 112 5.78 5.07 4.89
N ASP A 113 6.78 4.74 5.71
CA ASP A 113 6.79 3.55 6.55
C ASP A 113 5.63 3.60 7.57
N ALA A 114 5.37 4.77 8.15
CA ALA A 114 4.22 4.97 9.04
C ALA A 114 2.89 4.69 8.34
N ALA A 115 2.74 5.07 7.06
CA ALA A 115 1.55 4.79 6.27
C ALA A 115 1.33 3.28 6.05
N LEU A 116 2.38 2.54 5.69
CA LEU A 116 2.29 1.09 5.53
C LEU A 116 1.99 0.40 6.87
N GLN A 117 2.63 0.82 7.95
CA GLN A 117 2.39 0.28 9.29
C GLN A 117 0.96 0.57 9.80
N MET A 118 0.39 1.74 9.49
CA MET A 118 -1.01 2.06 9.81
C MET A 118 -1.98 1.08 9.15
N ILE A 119 -1.76 0.78 7.86
CA ILE A 119 -2.60 -0.17 7.12
C ILE A 119 -2.40 -1.57 7.70
N ALA A 120 -1.16 -2.02 7.92
CA ALA A 120 -0.87 -3.34 8.48
C ALA A 120 -1.54 -3.55 9.85
N ALA A 121 -1.38 -2.61 10.78
CA ALA A 121 -2.00 -2.68 12.10
C ALA A 121 -3.53 -2.73 12.04
N THR A 122 -4.14 -2.06 11.06
CA THR A 122 -5.60 -2.06 10.87
C THR A 122 -6.08 -3.39 10.29
N VAL A 123 -5.37 -3.93 9.30
CA VAL A 123 -5.64 -5.25 8.70
C VAL A 123 -5.63 -6.35 9.76
N ASP A 124 -4.60 -6.38 10.61
CA ASP A 124 -4.45 -7.41 11.64
C ASP A 124 -5.50 -7.32 12.75
N SER A 125 -5.94 -6.10 13.09
CA SER A 125 -6.86 -5.88 14.22
C SER A 125 -8.35 -5.90 13.84
N THR A 126 -8.66 -5.61 12.58
CA THR A 126 -10.01 -5.31 12.12
C THR A 126 -10.36 -6.06 10.82
N PRO A 127 -10.66 -7.38 10.90
CA PRO A 127 -10.97 -8.18 9.72
C PRO A 127 -12.19 -7.72 8.92
N CYS A 128 -13.15 -7.00 9.53
CA CYS A 128 -14.33 -6.50 8.81
C CYS A 128 -13.99 -5.46 7.74
N LEU A 129 -12.84 -4.77 7.85
CA LEU A 129 -12.39 -3.78 6.88
C LEU A 129 -11.60 -4.38 5.71
N MET A 130 -11.28 -5.69 5.73
CA MET A 130 -10.39 -6.33 4.76
C MET A 130 -10.77 -6.02 3.31
N ASN A 131 -12.04 -6.21 2.94
CA ASN A 131 -12.51 -5.98 1.57
C ASN A 131 -12.39 -4.51 1.15
N THR A 132 -12.71 -3.58 2.06
CA THR A 132 -12.58 -2.13 1.82
C THR A 132 -11.12 -1.74 1.62
N ILE A 133 -10.22 -2.31 2.41
CA ILE A 133 -8.78 -2.06 2.31
C ILE A 133 -8.23 -2.61 1.00
N ILE A 134 -8.61 -3.83 0.60
CA ILE A 134 -8.21 -4.42 -0.69
C ILE A 134 -8.66 -3.55 -1.85
N ALA A 135 -9.94 -3.13 -1.87
CA ALA A 135 -10.47 -2.28 -2.92
C ALA A 135 -9.69 -0.96 -3.05
N ALA A 136 -9.43 -0.29 -1.92
CA ALA A 136 -8.65 0.95 -1.91
C ALA A 136 -7.21 0.75 -2.39
N LEU A 137 -6.54 -0.35 -2.01
CA LEU A 137 -5.18 -0.65 -2.46
C LEU A 137 -5.13 -0.96 -3.97
N VAL A 138 -6.12 -1.68 -4.49
CA VAL A 138 -6.23 -1.97 -5.93
C VAL A 138 -6.49 -0.67 -6.71
N ASP A 139 -7.35 0.22 -6.20
CA ASP A 139 -7.58 1.53 -6.80
C ASP A 139 -6.29 2.39 -6.82
N LEU A 140 -5.50 2.37 -5.73
CA LEU A 140 -4.19 3.03 -5.68
C LEU A 140 -3.20 2.42 -6.67
N LEU A 141 -3.14 1.09 -6.76
CA LEU A 141 -2.30 0.38 -7.74
C LEU A 141 -2.68 0.76 -9.17
N HIS A 142 -3.98 0.90 -9.46
CA HIS A 142 -4.43 1.38 -10.76
C HIS A 142 -4.01 2.83 -11.03
N SER A 143 -4.03 3.67 -10.00
CA SER A 143 -3.85 5.12 -10.12
C SER A 143 -2.38 5.57 -10.14
N CYS A 144 -1.49 4.81 -9.49
CA CYS A 144 -0.14 5.27 -9.17
C CYS A 144 0.93 4.21 -9.54
N GLU A 145 1.86 4.59 -10.42
CA GLU A 145 2.95 3.71 -10.91
C GLU A 145 3.89 3.21 -9.79
N HIS A 146 4.08 3.99 -8.72
CA HIS A 146 4.99 3.67 -7.63
C HIS A 146 4.40 2.75 -6.56
N MET A 147 3.13 2.36 -6.67
CA MET A 147 2.43 1.62 -5.59
C MET A 147 2.81 0.14 -5.52
N ALA A 148 3.16 -0.49 -6.64
CA ALA A 148 3.48 -1.92 -6.69
C ALA A 148 4.49 -2.38 -5.62
N PRO A 149 5.70 -1.78 -5.51
CA PRO A 149 6.66 -2.17 -4.47
C PRO A 149 6.16 -1.87 -3.05
N LEU A 150 5.41 -0.79 -2.85
CA LEU A 150 4.89 -0.41 -1.52
C LEU A 150 3.83 -1.38 -1.01
N VAL A 151 2.93 -1.84 -1.89
CA VAL A 151 1.91 -2.83 -1.52
C VAL A 151 2.55 -4.21 -1.30
N ALA A 152 3.61 -4.55 -2.04
CA ALA A 152 4.38 -5.77 -1.78
C ALA A 152 5.07 -5.71 -0.40
N GLU A 153 5.66 -4.57 -0.04
CA GLU A 153 6.24 -4.33 1.29
C GLU A 153 5.17 -4.37 2.39
N LEU A 154 4.00 -3.77 2.18
CA LEU A 154 2.87 -3.85 3.09
C LEU A 154 2.48 -5.30 3.40
N CYS A 155 2.45 -6.16 2.37
CA CYS A 155 2.19 -7.59 2.57
C CYS A 155 3.26 -8.24 3.46
N CYS A 156 4.48 -7.71 3.53
CA CYS A 156 5.49 -8.20 4.46
C CYS A 156 5.26 -7.77 5.92
N LEU A 157 4.55 -6.66 6.16
CA LEU A 157 4.28 -6.11 7.48
C LEU A 157 3.06 -6.73 8.17
N VAL A 158 2.10 -7.25 7.38
CA VAL A 158 0.90 -7.93 7.87
C VAL A 158 1.25 -9.31 8.45
N GLY A 159 0.57 -9.69 9.53
CA GLY A 159 0.80 -10.97 10.20
C GLY A 159 0.64 -12.19 9.28
N GLU A 160 1.47 -13.22 9.50
CA GLU A 160 1.42 -14.46 8.72
C GLU A 160 0.34 -15.45 9.19
N GLU A 161 -0.18 -15.29 10.40
CA GLU A 161 -1.06 -16.28 11.05
C GLU A 161 -2.56 -15.95 10.88
N PRO A 162 -3.42 -16.89 10.45
CA PRO A 162 -3.13 -18.24 9.96
C PRO A 162 -2.68 -18.29 8.49
N ASN A 163 -2.86 -17.18 7.75
CA ASN A 163 -2.33 -16.92 6.41
C ASN A 163 -2.34 -15.41 6.19
N ASN A 164 -1.44 -14.89 5.34
CA ASN A 164 -1.45 -13.48 4.94
C ASN A 164 -2.63 -13.16 4.01
N CYS A 165 -3.84 -13.06 4.58
CA CYS A 165 -5.09 -12.89 3.83
C CYS A 165 -5.05 -11.70 2.87
N LEU A 166 -4.35 -10.62 3.25
CA LEU A 166 -4.19 -9.45 2.40
C LEU A 166 -3.52 -9.80 1.06
N ALA A 167 -2.37 -10.46 1.09
CA ALA A 167 -1.64 -10.83 -0.12
C ALA A 167 -2.43 -11.81 -0.99
N HIS A 168 -3.09 -12.81 -0.37
CA HIS A 168 -3.93 -13.76 -1.10
C HIS A 168 -5.10 -13.09 -1.82
N GLU A 169 -5.82 -12.20 -1.13
CA GLU A 169 -6.98 -11.55 -1.72
C GLU A 169 -6.59 -10.45 -2.73
N LEU A 170 -5.46 -9.77 -2.56
CA LEU A 170 -4.91 -8.88 -3.60
C LEU A 170 -4.60 -9.63 -4.90
N LEU A 171 -3.94 -10.80 -4.81
CA LEU A 171 -3.68 -11.64 -5.98
C LEU A 171 -4.97 -12.16 -6.61
N ARG A 172 -5.99 -12.47 -5.79
CA ARG A 172 -7.30 -12.89 -6.27
C ARG A 172 -8.02 -11.77 -7.01
N GLU A 173 -7.96 -10.54 -6.51
CA GLU A 173 -8.59 -9.39 -7.15
C GLU A 173 -7.92 -9.07 -8.48
N ILE A 174 -6.58 -9.16 -8.53
CA ILE A 174 -5.82 -9.03 -9.79
C ILE A 174 -6.21 -10.14 -10.77
N GLY A 175 -6.34 -11.39 -10.32
CA GLY A 175 -6.78 -12.51 -11.16
C GLY A 175 -8.20 -12.39 -11.73
N ARG A 176 -9.02 -11.51 -11.16
CA ARG A 176 -10.38 -11.22 -11.65
C ARG A 176 -10.44 -10.03 -12.60
N MET A 177 -9.32 -9.35 -12.84
CA MET A 177 -9.28 -8.16 -13.69
C MET A 177 -9.70 -8.51 -15.12
N ASP A 178 -10.63 -7.72 -15.67
CA ASP A 178 -11.01 -7.85 -17.06
C ASP A 178 -9.94 -7.26 -17.98
N THR A 179 -9.17 -8.13 -18.62
CA THR A 179 -8.13 -7.76 -19.58
C THR A 179 -8.68 -7.55 -20.99
N GLN A 180 -9.96 -7.84 -21.27
CA GLN A 180 -10.55 -7.67 -22.60
C GLN A 180 -10.78 -6.19 -22.93
N ALA A 181 -11.09 -5.36 -21.94
CA ALA A 181 -11.20 -3.91 -22.14
C ALA A 181 -9.87 -3.25 -22.59
N TYR A 182 -8.75 -3.94 -22.41
CA TYR A 182 -7.44 -3.48 -22.90
C TYR A 182 -7.32 -3.58 -24.43
N SER A 183 -7.93 -4.59 -25.06
CA SER A 183 -7.85 -4.83 -26.51
C SER A 183 -8.63 -3.80 -27.33
N ILE A 184 -9.76 -3.34 -26.78
CA ILE A 184 -10.68 -2.39 -27.44
C ILE A 184 -10.10 -0.97 -27.41
N SER A 185 -9.27 -0.67 -26.41
CA SER A 185 -8.61 0.62 -26.25
C SER A 185 -7.17 0.54 -26.76
N GLY A 186 -6.97 0.49 -28.07
CA GLY A 186 -5.65 0.69 -28.66
C GLY A 186 -5.04 2.01 -28.16
N ASN A 187 -3.98 1.92 -27.35
CA ASN A 187 -3.08 2.95 -26.83
C ASN A 187 -3.61 4.30 -26.28
N ASP A 188 -4.87 4.67 -26.45
CA ASP A 188 -5.32 6.08 -26.35
C ASP A 188 -6.63 6.29 -25.56
N THR A 189 -6.99 5.45 -24.57
CA THR A 189 -8.04 5.85 -23.61
C THR A 189 -7.57 5.96 -22.16
N ASN A 190 -7.74 7.17 -21.64
CA ASN A 190 -7.56 7.56 -20.24
C ASN A 190 -8.45 6.72 -19.32
N GLY A 191 -7.83 6.08 -18.33
CA GLY A 191 -8.52 5.57 -17.14
C GLY A 191 -8.13 4.15 -16.75
N LYS A 192 -8.88 3.16 -17.23
CA LYS A 192 -8.86 1.80 -16.65
C LYS A 192 -7.93 0.81 -17.37
N ALA A 193 -7.88 0.83 -18.71
CA ALA A 193 -6.92 0.04 -19.48
C ALA A 193 -5.46 0.49 -19.21
N SER A 194 -5.26 1.79 -18.97
CA SER A 194 -3.96 2.34 -18.55
C SER A 194 -3.52 1.82 -17.18
N GLY A 195 -4.44 1.64 -16.23
CA GLY A 195 -4.10 1.21 -14.87
C GLY A 195 -3.51 -0.21 -14.78
N ILE A 196 -3.79 -1.10 -15.75
CA ILE A 196 -3.23 -2.47 -15.76
C ILE A 196 -1.70 -2.44 -15.79
N LYS A 197 -1.10 -1.45 -16.48
CA LYS A 197 0.36 -1.29 -16.53
C LYS A 197 0.97 -1.00 -15.15
N ASN A 198 0.21 -0.38 -14.26
CA ASN A 198 0.63 0.00 -12.91
C ASN A 198 0.40 -1.15 -11.92
N VAL A 199 -0.66 -1.94 -12.12
CA VAL A 199 -0.98 -3.11 -11.29
C VAL A 199 -0.02 -4.27 -11.56
N ALA A 200 0.29 -4.56 -12.83
CA ALA A 200 1.06 -5.74 -13.20
C ALA A 200 2.39 -5.93 -12.43
N PRO A 201 3.23 -4.89 -12.23
CA PRO A 201 4.47 -5.01 -11.46
C PRO A 201 4.30 -5.55 -10.04
N PHE A 202 3.14 -5.36 -9.40
CA PHE A 202 2.89 -5.89 -8.05
C PHE A 202 3.08 -7.40 -7.96
N ILE A 203 2.72 -8.16 -9.01
CA ILE A 203 2.86 -9.63 -9.01
C ILE A 203 4.33 -10.02 -8.89
N SER A 204 5.21 -9.37 -9.66
CA SER A 204 6.65 -9.61 -9.60
C SER A 204 7.29 -9.08 -8.32
N GLU A 205 6.90 -7.89 -7.87
CA GLU A 205 7.40 -7.30 -6.61
C GLU A 205 7.03 -8.18 -5.40
N LEU A 206 5.79 -8.65 -5.33
CA LEU A 206 5.35 -9.57 -4.28
C LEU A 206 6.09 -10.90 -4.37
N ALA A 207 6.33 -11.43 -5.57
CA ALA A 207 7.09 -12.68 -5.73
C ALA A 207 8.56 -12.54 -5.31
N ALA A 208 9.15 -11.34 -5.45
CA ALA A 208 10.51 -11.07 -5.00
C ALA A 208 10.65 -11.15 -3.47
N VAL A 209 9.62 -10.77 -2.72
CA VAL A 209 9.64 -10.74 -1.24
C VAL A 209 8.90 -11.90 -0.57
N ARG A 210 7.89 -12.47 -1.22
CA ARG A 210 7.00 -13.53 -0.72
C ARG A 210 6.69 -14.58 -1.81
N PRO A 211 7.70 -15.25 -2.39
CA PRO A 211 7.52 -16.17 -3.52
C PRO A 211 6.55 -17.32 -3.23
N ARG A 212 6.53 -17.84 -2.00
CA ARG A 212 5.64 -18.95 -1.59
C ARG A 212 4.16 -18.57 -1.64
N ILE A 213 3.81 -17.33 -1.27
CA ILE A 213 2.42 -16.83 -1.36
C ILE A 213 2.01 -16.74 -2.82
N VAL A 214 2.87 -16.20 -3.68
CA VAL A 214 2.58 -16.09 -5.11
C VAL A 214 2.44 -17.48 -5.74
N LEU A 215 3.32 -18.43 -5.39
CA LEU A 215 3.22 -19.82 -5.83
C LEU A 215 1.89 -20.46 -5.41
N ALA A 216 1.43 -20.24 -4.18
CA ALA A 216 0.16 -20.79 -3.68
C ALA A 216 -1.07 -20.25 -4.45
N ASN A 217 -0.97 -19.07 -5.05
CA ASN A 217 -2.05 -18.44 -5.83
C ASN A 217 -1.77 -18.44 -7.35
N ILE A 218 -0.71 -19.10 -7.82
CA ILE A 218 -0.23 -18.95 -9.21
C ILE A 218 -1.31 -19.35 -10.22
N SER A 219 -2.12 -20.35 -9.92
CA SER A 219 -3.22 -20.83 -10.75
C SER A 219 -4.28 -19.77 -11.06
N ILE A 220 -4.45 -18.77 -10.18
CA ILE A 220 -5.40 -17.68 -10.35
C ILE A 220 -4.87 -16.65 -11.35
N ILE A 221 -3.54 -16.50 -11.44
CA ILE A 221 -2.88 -15.45 -12.23
C ILE A 221 -2.44 -15.99 -13.61
N LEU A 222 -2.12 -17.29 -13.71
CA LEU A 222 -1.71 -17.94 -14.96
C LEU A 222 -2.63 -17.69 -16.17
N PRO A 223 -3.96 -17.61 -16.05
CA PRO A 223 -4.83 -17.28 -17.18
C PRO A 223 -4.45 -15.98 -17.89
N HIS A 224 -3.83 -15.03 -17.18
CA HIS A 224 -3.37 -13.78 -17.78
C HIS A 224 -2.08 -13.90 -18.61
N LEU A 225 -1.39 -15.05 -18.64
CA LEU A 225 -0.26 -15.26 -19.56
C LEU A 225 -0.68 -15.22 -21.04
N ASP A 226 -1.94 -15.54 -21.32
CA ASP A 226 -2.53 -15.46 -22.66
C ASP A 226 -3.29 -14.13 -22.89
N SER A 227 -3.18 -13.18 -21.95
CA SER A 227 -3.82 -11.88 -22.08
C SER A 227 -3.00 -10.92 -22.96
N GLU A 228 -3.69 -9.96 -23.57
CA GLU A 228 -3.06 -8.96 -24.44
C GLU A 228 -2.04 -8.03 -23.71
N PRO A 229 -2.31 -7.53 -22.49
CA PRO A 229 -1.38 -6.67 -21.76
C PRO A 229 0.00 -7.32 -21.57
N TYR A 230 1.00 -6.81 -22.29
CA TYR A 230 2.39 -7.30 -22.18
C TYR A 230 2.94 -7.18 -20.76
N ASN A 231 2.61 -6.09 -20.05
CA ASN A 231 3.08 -5.87 -18.67
C ASN A 231 2.65 -7.01 -17.74
N LEU A 232 1.40 -7.47 -17.88
CA LEU A 232 0.86 -8.53 -17.05
C LEU A 232 1.58 -9.86 -17.33
N ARG A 233 1.74 -10.21 -18.61
CA ARG A 233 2.50 -11.40 -19.03
C ARG A 233 3.95 -11.37 -18.52
N SER A 234 4.64 -10.24 -18.71
CA SER A 234 6.03 -10.06 -18.30
C SER A 234 6.19 -10.15 -16.78
N SER A 235 5.31 -9.51 -15.99
CA SER A 235 5.35 -9.58 -14.53
C SER A 235 5.10 -10.99 -13.99
N ILE A 236 4.22 -11.77 -14.63
CA ILE A 236 4.00 -13.17 -14.26
C ILE A 236 5.24 -14.02 -14.54
N ILE A 237 5.89 -13.82 -15.69
CA ILE A 237 7.13 -14.52 -16.03
C ILE A 237 8.24 -14.19 -15.01
N HIS A 238 8.40 -12.92 -14.65
CA HIS A 238 9.35 -12.52 -13.59
C HIS A 238 9.02 -13.16 -12.24
N ALA A 239 7.74 -13.20 -11.86
CA ALA A 239 7.30 -13.85 -10.63
C ALA A 239 7.64 -15.35 -10.60
N ILE A 240 7.43 -16.06 -11.71
CA ILE A 240 7.84 -17.46 -11.86
C ILE A 240 9.37 -17.59 -11.69
N GLY A 241 10.14 -16.66 -12.27
CA GLY A 241 11.58 -16.58 -12.07
C GLY A 241 11.98 -16.49 -10.59
N HIS A 242 11.36 -15.57 -9.84
CA HIS A 242 11.60 -15.44 -8.39
C HIS A 242 11.26 -16.72 -7.62
N ILE A 243 10.13 -17.36 -7.96
CA ILE A 243 9.70 -18.63 -7.34
C ILE A 243 10.73 -19.74 -7.59
N ILE A 244 11.20 -19.90 -8.82
CA ILE A 244 12.20 -20.93 -9.17
C ILE A 244 13.51 -20.68 -8.43
N VAL A 245 13.99 -19.43 -8.41
CA VAL A 245 15.22 -19.06 -7.70
C VAL A 245 15.12 -19.39 -6.22
N GLU A 246 13.99 -19.11 -5.58
CA GLU A 246 13.79 -19.43 -4.16
C GLU A 246 13.75 -20.94 -3.91
N ASN A 247 12.99 -21.71 -4.70
CA ASN A 247 12.94 -23.16 -4.56
C ASN A 247 14.33 -23.81 -4.70
N VAL A 248 15.14 -23.36 -5.66
CA VAL A 248 16.51 -23.86 -5.84
C VAL A 248 17.42 -23.52 -4.65
N LYS A 249 17.23 -22.36 -4.00
CA LYS A 249 17.96 -22.02 -2.78
C LYS A 249 17.56 -22.94 -1.63
N GLU A 250 16.26 -23.16 -1.43
CA GLU A 250 15.73 -24.03 -0.38
C GLU A 250 16.23 -25.47 -0.51
N GLU A 251 16.30 -26.02 -1.73
CA GLU A 251 16.86 -27.36 -1.98
C GLU A 251 18.36 -27.45 -1.63
N LYS A 252 19.13 -26.40 -1.93
CA LYS A 252 20.56 -26.32 -1.57
C LYS A 252 20.78 -26.21 -0.06
N GLU A 253 19.88 -25.57 0.66
CA GLU A 253 19.94 -25.47 2.12
C GLU A 253 19.61 -26.80 2.79
N LYS A 254 18.57 -27.50 2.32
CA LYS A 254 18.20 -28.84 2.79
C LYS A 254 19.34 -29.85 2.62
N SER A 255 19.93 -29.93 1.44
CA SER A 255 21.06 -30.85 1.16
C SER A 255 22.32 -30.56 2.00
N LYS A 256 22.61 -29.29 2.30
CA LYS A 256 23.70 -28.92 3.23
C LYS A 256 23.42 -29.35 4.67
N SER A 257 22.17 -29.20 5.13
CA SER A 257 21.79 -29.61 6.49
C SER A 257 21.93 -31.12 6.69
N GLU A 258 21.53 -31.92 5.69
CA GLU A 258 21.64 -33.39 5.71
C GLU A 258 23.10 -33.87 5.67
N THR A 259 23.98 -33.14 4.99
CA THR A 259 25.43 -33.47 4.93
C THR A 259 26.16 -33.09 6.22
N SER A 260 25.64 -32.13 7.01
CA SER A 260 26.25 -31.68 8.28
C SER A 260 25.83 -32.51 9.50
N LEU A 261 24.83 -33.37 9.34
CA LEU A 261 24.30 -34.27 10.37
C LEU A 261 24.88 -35.69 10.26
N ASN A 262 25.68 -35.97 9.23
CA ASN A 262 26.42 -37.22 9.00
C ASN A 262 27.92 -37.00 9.18
#